data_AF-A0A413WLZ1-F1
#
_entry.id   AF-A0A413WLZ1-F1
#
_cell.length_a   1.000
_cell.length_b   1.000
_cell.length_c   1.000
_cell.angle_alpha   90.00
_cell.angle_beta   90.00
_cell.angle_gamma   90.00
#
_symmetry.space_group_name_H-M   'P 1'
#
loop_
_entity.id
_entity.type
_entity.pdbx_description
1 polymer ?
#
loop_
_entity_poly.entity_id
_entity_poly.type
_entity_poly.pdbx_seq_one_letter_code
_entity_poly.pdbx_strand_id
1 'polypeptide(L)' 'MHYELKAANADGSRIHLSITNTPLYNGRVITGLYGIVKDLTTQVELRESYNRMKVSRTLFERIPGLILVELDLETIDQTE' A
#
# COMPACT_ATOMS: atom_id res chain seq x y z
N MET A 1 13.71 9.23 -12.87
CA MET A 1 12.23 9.10 -12.83
C MET A 1 11.86 8.42 -11.53
N HIS A 2 10.87 8.94 -10.80
CA HIS A 2 10.42 8.36 -9.54
C HIS A 2 8.90 8.15 -9.59
N TYR A 3 8.43 6.99 -9.16
CA TYR A 3 7.01 6.65 -9.14
C TYR A 3 6.74 5.55 -8.13
N GLU A 4 5.50 5.47 -7.68
CA GLU A 4 5.01 4.40 -6.82
C GLU A 4 3.99 3.54 -7.55
N LEU A 5 3.97 2.25 -7.24
CA LEU A 5 3.03 1.30 -7.82
C LEU A 5 2.67 0.20 -6.81
N LYS A 6 1.53 -0.44 -7.05
CA LYS A 6 1.16 -1.69 -6.39
C LYS A 6 1.50 -2.85 -7.32
N ALA A 7 2.18 -3.87 -6.78
CA ALA A 7 2.52 -5.09 -7.51
C ALA A 7 2.07 -6.31 -6.71
N ALA A 8 1.97 -7.45 -7.39
CA ALA A 8 1.86 -8.75 -6.73
C ALA A 8 3.27 -9.32 -6.51
N ASN A 9 3.57 -9.73 -5.29
CA ASN A 9 4.74 -10.51 -4.99
C ASN A 9 4.56 -11.96 -5.47
N ALA A 10 5.63 -12.76 -5.49
CA ALA A 10 5.61 -14.14 -5.97
C ALA A 10 4.66 -15.06 -5.16
N ASP A 11 4.38 -14.71 -3.91
CA ASP A 11 3.42 -15.39 -3.02
C ASP A 11 1.96 -14.92 -3.21
N GLY A 12 1.71 -13.98 -4.13
CA GLY A 12 0.39 -13.39 -4.36
C GLY A 12 0.03 -12.23 -3.44
N SER A 13 0.88 -11.88 -2.46
CA SER A 13 0.65 -10.71 -1.60
C SER A 13 0.78 -9.41 -2.39
N ARG A 14 0.00 -8.40 -2.00
CA ARG A 14 0.06 -7.07 -2.61
C ARG A 14 1.14 -6.26 -1.93
N ILE A 15 2.15 -5.86 -2.69
CA ILE A 15 3.24 -5.01 -2.22
C ILE A 15 3.14 -3.61 -2.81
N HIS A 16 3.53 -2.60 -2.04
CA HIS A 16 3.63 -1.21 -2.50
C HIS A 16 5.09 -0.86 -2.72
N LEU A 17 5.44 -0.50 -3.95
CA LEU A 17 6.82 -0.27 -4.36
C LEU A 17 7.02 1.19 -4.76
N SER A 18 8.13 1.76 -4.30
CA SER A 18 8.63 3.05 -4.73
C SER A 18 9.88 2.84 -5.58
N ILE A 19 9.81 3.25 -6.84
CA ILE A 19 10.83 2.95 -7.84
C ILE A 19 11.47 4.24 -8.32
N THR A 20 12.79 4.31 -8.21
CA THR A 20 13.61 5.37 -8.79
C THR A 20 14.46 4.80 -9.91
N ASN A 21 14.14 5.20 -11.14
CA ASN A 21 14.82 4.79 -12.36
C ASN A 21 15.77 5.89 -12.85
N THR A 22 17.06 5.55 -12.95
CA THR A 22 18.14 6.39 -13.46
C THR A 22 18.73 5.74 -14.72
N PRO A 23 18.51 6.31 -15.91
CA PRO A 23 19.09 5.78 -17.14
C PRO A 23 20.61 5.95 -17.14
N LEU A 24 21.31 4.96 -17.69
CA LEU A 24 22.73 5.01 -17.96
C LEU A 24 22.93 5.46 -19.40
N TYR A 25 23.71 6.52 -19.58
CA TYR A 25 24.01 7.08 -20.89
C TYR A 25 25.43 6.73 -21.31
N ASN A 26 25.59 6.30 -22.57
CA ASN A 26 26.87 6.33 -23.26
C ASN A 26 26.78 7.35 -24.40
N GLY A 27 27.32 8.55 -24.15
CA GLY A 27 27.11 9.70 -25.02
C GLY A 27 25.64 10.13 -25.03
N ARG A 28 24.99 10.06 -26.21
CA ARG A 28 23.57 10.42 -26.38
C ARG A 28 22.62 9.22 -26.39
N VAL A 29 23.15 8.01 -26.17
CA VAL A 29 22.37 6.76 -26.22
C VAL A 29 22.20 6.21 -24.82
N ILE A 30 20.97 5.78 -24.50
CA ILE A 30 20.68 5.05 -23.26
C ILE A 30 21.18 3.62 -23.44
N THR A 31 22.16 3.20 -22.64
CA THR A 31 22.75 1.85 -22.67
C THR A 31 22.29 0.97 -21.51
N GLY A 32 21.55 1.52 -20.54
CA GLY A 32 21.02 0.75 -19.43
C GLY A 32 20.09 1.55 -18.54
N LEU A 33 19.55 0.87 -17.53
CA LEU A 33 18.67 1.46 -16.53
C LEU A 33 19.11 0.94 -15.16
N TYR A 34 19.41 1.86 -14.24
CA TYR A 34 19.58 1.55 -12.83
C TYR A 34 18.28 1.88 -12.09
N GLY A 35 17.68 0.87 -11.46
CA GLY A 35 16.47 1.02 -10.67
C GLY A 35 16.75 0.80 -9.19
N ILE A 36 16.35 1.75 -8.34
CA ILE A 36 16.26 1.54 -6.89
C ILE A 36 14.79 1.27 -6.58
N VAL A 37 14.51 0.10 -6.02
CA VAL A 37 13.18 -0.31 -5.60
C VAL A 37 13.15 -0.34 -4.07
N LYS A 38 12.22 0.40 -3.48
CA LYS A 38 11.98 0.42 -2.04
C LYS A 38 10.59 -0.14 -1.77
N ASP A 39 10.52 -1.14 -0.89
CA ASP A 39 9.27 -1.65 -0.37
C ASP A 39 8.68 -0.65 0.64
N LEU A 40 7.44 -0.25 0.42
CA LEU A 40 6.66 0.65 1.25
C LEU A 40 5.42 -0.03 1.85
N THR A 41 5.23 -1.34 1.65
CA THR A 41 4.03 -2.08 2.04
C THR A 41 3.67 -1.85 3.50
N THR A 42 4.59 -2.11 4.42
CA THR A 42 4.37 -1.90 5.86
C THR A 42 4.06 -0.45 6.22
N GLN A 43 4.68 0.52 5.54
CA GLN A 43 4.43 1.94 5.82
C GLN A 43 3.05 2.37 5.37
N VAL A 44 2.60 1.87 4.21
CA VAL A 44 1.27 2.14 3.68
C VAL A 44 0.22 1.49 4.57
N GLU A 45 0.37 0.21 4.92
CA GLU A 45 -0.57 -0.51 5.80
C GLU A 45 -0.71 0.15 7.17
N LEU A 46 0.42 0.54 7.79
CA LEU A 46 0.40 1.22 9.08
C LEU A 46 -0.30 2.58 8.99
N ARG A 47 -0.04 3.34 7.90
CA ARG A 47 -0.70 4.63 7.65
C ARG A 47 -2.20 4.46 7.44
N GLU A 48 -2.61 3.46 6.68
CA GLU A 48 -4.02 3.18 6.43
C GLU A 48 -4.73 2.76 7.73
N SER A 49 -4.13 1.88 8.52
CA SER A 49 -4.65 1.48 9.84
C SER A 49 -4.82 2.67 10.78
N TYR A 50 -3.79 3.52 10.87
CA TYR A 50 -3.84 4.74 11.68
C TYR A 50 -4.95 5.70 11.20
N ASN A 51 -5.08 5.90 9.89
CA ASN A 51 -6.14 6.74 9.34
C ASN A 51 -7.54 6.17 9.62
N ARG A 52 -7.73 4.86 9.51
CA ARG A 52 -9.00 4.20 9.87
C ARG A 52 -9.35 4.46 11.33
N MET A 53 -8.41 4.25 12.25
CA MET A 53 -8.63 4.54 13.68
C MET A 53 -9.00 6.01 13.92
N LYS A 54 -8.30 6.95 13.28
CA LYS A 54 -8.54 8.38 13.45
C LYS A 54 -9.94 8.78 12.95
N VAL A 55 -10.33 8.27 11.78
CA VAL A 55 -11.67 8.51 11.21
C VAL A 55 -12.74 7.92 12.12
N SER A 56 -12.59 6.65 12.51
CA SER A 56 -13.51 5.94 13.42
C SER A 56 -13.74 6.72 14.72
N ARG A 57 -12.64 7.13 15.39
CA ARG A 57 -12.70 7.92 16.61
C ARG A 57 -13.44 9.25 16.43
N THR A 58 -13.14 9.97 15.35
CA THR A 58 -13.77 11.27 15.06
C THR A 58 -15.27 11.13 14.85
N LEU A 59 -15.72 10.05 14.18
CA LEU A 59 -17.14 9.80 13.95
C LEU A 59 -17.87 9.45 15.26
N PHE A 60 -17.28 8.60 16.09
CA PHE A 60 -17.85 8.22 17.38
C PHE A 60 -17.99 9.42 18.34
N GLU A 61 -16.98 10.29 18.40
CA GLU A 61 -17.02 11.48 19.26
C GLU A 61 -18.07 12.51 18.81
N ARG A 62 -18.36 12.59 17.50
CA ARG A 62 -19.24 13.62 16.93
C ARG A 62 -20.69 13.18 16.77
N ILE A 63 -20.95 11.88 16.73
CA ILE A 63 -22.29 11.33 16.47
C ILE A 63 -22.72 10.50 17.69
N PRO A 64 -23.43 11.11 18.66
CA PRO A 64 -23.97 10.39 19.80
C PRO A 64 -24.88 9.24 19.34
N GLY A 65 -24.64 8.03 19.85
CA GLY A 65 -25.41 6.84 19.49
C GLY A 65 -24.92 6.07 18.27
N LEU A 66 -23.82 6.49 17.63
CA LEU A 66 -23.17 5.69 16.59
C LEU A 66 -22.49 4.47 17.21
N ILE A 67 -22.78 3.28 16.67
CA ILE A 67 -22.07 2.03 16.98
C ILE A 67 -21.33 1.61 15.72
N LEU A 68 -20.01 1.46 15.82
CA LEU A 68 -19.16 0.95 14.74
C LEU A 68 -18.87 -0.53 15.00
N VAL A 69 -19.09 -1.39 14.00
CA VAL A 69 -18.77 -2.82 14.05
C VAL A 69 -17.78 -3.11 12.92
N GLU A 70 -16.57 -3.55 13.27
CA GLU A 70 -15.62 -4.09 12.29
C GLU A 70 -15.96 -5.57 12.06
N LEU A 71 -16.36 -5.89 10.83
CA LEU A 71 -16.60 -7.27 10.40
C LEU A 71 -15.39 -7.72 9.61
N ASP A 72 -14.69 -8.73 10.11
CA ASP A 72 -13.65 -9.41 9.36
C ASP A 72 -14.32 -10.49 8.50
N LEU A 73 -14.33 -10.29 7.18
CA LEU A 73 -15.01 -11.18 6.23
C LEU A 73 -14.08 -12.31 5.74
N GLU A 74 -13.10 -12.72 6.54
CA GLU A 74 -12.15 -13.78 6.18
C GLU A 74 -12.71 -15.22 6.35
N THR A 75 -14.01 -15.40 6.62
CA THR A 75 -14.57 -16.73 6.96
C THR A 75 -15.84 -17.12 6.20
N ILE A 76 -16.00 -16.75 4.92
CA ILE A 76 -17.14 -17.22 4.10
C ILE A 76 -16.71 -18.09 2.90
N ASP A 77 -15.41 -18.33 2.67
CA ASP A 77 -14.93 -19.13 1.52
C ASP A 77 -14.48 -20.56 1.89
N GLN A 78 -14.84 -21.06 3.08
CA GLN A 78 -14.54 -22.44 3.51
C GLN A 78 -15.77 -23.15 4.10
N THR A 79 -16.89 -23.15 3.40
CA THR A 79 -17.93 -24.17 3.66
C THR A 79 -18.38 -24.74 2.33
N GLU A 80 -18.15 -26.05 2.20
CA GLU A 80 -18.61 -26.98 1.15
C GLU A 80 -20.07 -26.77 0.72
#